data_AF-A0A920S843-F1
#
_entry.id   AF-A0A920S843-F1
#
_cell.length_a   1.000
_cell.length_b   1.000
_cell.length_c   1.000
_cell.angle_alpha   90.00
_cell.angle_beta   90.00
_cell.angle_gamma   90.00
#
_symmetry.space_group_name_H-M   'P 1'
#
loop_
_entity.id
_entity.type
_entity.pdbx_description
1 polymer ?
#
loop_
_entity_poly.entity_id
_entity_poly.type
_entity_poly.pdbx_seq_one_letter_code
_entity_poly.pdbx_strand_id
1 'polypeptide(L)'
;MENPRSCLGWREQRSSIARGDEKRGAFRSWTVLLSILTFSLCLLGAFIVRSGVLTSVHAFAVDPERGVFLLVLLGITVGGSLALYAIRVPGIRSRIAYMGLSRELFLLINNALFVVAVAVVLIGTLYPLAYEAGTGGDKISVGPPYFNRLFVPLMGILAVFLALVPVVRWKSTPIRLFRHVGLLLLISCWLALFFAVAIASDRMLSISSVVGVGVAVVLTLWILLSHGADFIRRKGARPLGYLGMLLAHVGFAIGAVGVAITSVFSHETEVRMSPGDTLN
;
A
#
# COMPACT_ATOMS: atom_id res chain seq x y z
N MET A 1 46.74 30.57 -22.63
CA MET A 1 45.94 31.15 -21.53
C MET A 1 44.61 30.41 -21.48
N GLU A 2 44.52 29.41 -20.61
CA GLU A 2 43.38 28.50 -20.52
C GLU A 2 42.27 29.14 -19.68
N ASN A 3 41.05 29.17 -20.22
CA ASN A 3 39.91 29.91 -19.64
C ASN A 3 39.44 29.24 -18.33
N PRO A 4 39.57 29.88 -17.15
CA PRO A 4 39.23 29.28 -15.86
C PRO A 4 37.72 29.03 -15.65
N ARG A 5 36.85 29.54 -16.53
CA ARG A 5 35.38 29.36 -16.42
C ARG A 5 34.91 27.95 -16.81
N SER A 6 35.68 27.19 -17.60
CA SER A 6 35.29 25.82 -17.98
C SER A 6 35.36 24.85 -16.80
N CYS A 7 36.35 24.99 -15.91
CA CYS A 7 36.55 24.10 -14.76
C CYS A 7 35.49 24.26 -13.65
N LEU A 8 34.89 25.46 -13.52
CA LEU A 8 33.84 25.73 -12.52
C LEU A 8 32.53 24.99 -12.86
N GLY A 9 32.12 24.99 -14.13
CA GLY A 9 30.93 24.26 -14.58
C GLY A 9 31.06 22.73 -14.36
N TRP A 10 32.26 22.17 -14.56
CA TRP A 10 32.52 20.76 -14.32
C TRP A 10 32.43 20.35 -12.83
N ARG A 11 32.77 21.24 -11.89
CA ARG A 11 32.62 20.97 -10.44
C ARG A 11 31.16 21.10 -9.99
N GLU A 12 30.44 22.10 -10.49
CA GLU A 12 29.00 22.23 -10.20
C GLU A 12 28.19 21.08 -10.78
N GLN A 13 28.51 20.64 -12.00
CA GLN A 13 27.84 19.51 -12.64
C GLN A 13 28.19 18.18 -11.98
N ARG A 14 29.45 17.93 -11.59
CA ARG A 14 29.82 16.75 -10.78
C ARG A 14 29.17 16.75 -9.41
N SER A 15 29.15 17.89 -8.73
CA SER A 15 28.50 17.99 -7.41
C SER A 15 26.98 17.85 -7.51
N SER A 16 26.36 18.27 -8.61
CA SER A 16 24.93 18.06 -8.90
C SER A 16 24.60 16.58 -9.13
N ILE A 17 25.43 15.87 -9.91
CA ILE A 17 25.30 14.44 -10.21
C ILE A 17 25.55 13.61 -8.94
N ALA A 18 26.65 13.87 -8.22
CA ALA A 18 26.97 13.17 -6.97
C ALA A 18 25.88 13.35 -5.90
N ARG A 19 25.32 14.57 -5.77
CA ARG A 19 24.19 14.84 -4.87
C ARG A 19 22.90 14.11 -5.29
N GLY A 20 22.73 13.78 -6.56
CA GLY A 20 21.63 12.98 -7.07
C GLY A 20 21.74 11.50 -6.71
N ASP A 21 22.96 10.96 -6.74
CA ASP A 21 23.25 9.56 -6.40
C ASP A 21 23.22 9.30 -4.88
N GLU A 22 23.71 10.25 -4.09
CA GLU A 22 23.71 10.12 -2.64
C GLU A 22 22.29 10.10 -2.06
N LYS A 23 21.35 10.86 -2.64
CA LYS A 23 19.92 10.80 -2.23
C LYS A 23 19.20 9.51 -2.65
N ARG A 24 19.75 8.75 -3.61
CA ARG A 24 19.21 7.46 -4.08
C ARG A 24 19.66 6.28 -3.23
N GLY A 25 20.74 6.42 -2.45
CA GLY A 25 21.30 5.34 -1.62
C GLY A 25 20.31 4.79 -0.58
N ALA A 26 19.56 5.67 0.08
CA ALA A 26 18.55 5.26 1.05
C ALA A 26 17.39 4.47 0.43
N PHE A 27 16.84 4.95 -0.68
CA PHE A 27 15.79 4.21 -1.39
C PHE A 27 16.28 2.86 -1.88
N ARG A 28 17.56 2.74 -2.25
CA ARG A 28 18.17 1.45 -2.61
C ARG A 28 18.16 0.46 -1.43
N SER A 29 18.52 0.90 -0.23
CA SER A 29 18.45 0.04 0.98
C SER A 29 17.01 -0.39 1.29
N TRP A 30 16.05 0.54 1.21
CA TRP A 30 14.64 0.25 1.40
C TRP A 30 14.09 -0.74 0.38
N THR A 31 14.43 -0.60 -0.90
CA THR A 31 14.01 -1.54 -1.94
C THR A 31 14.54 -2.95 -1.65
N VAL A 32 15.81 -3.09 -1.27
CA VAL A 32 16.38 -4.39 -0.92
C VAL A 32 15.64 -5.02 0.26
N LEU A 33 15.40 -4.25 1.33
CA LEU A 33 14.67 -4.73 2.50
C LEU A 33 13.24 -5.17 2.14
N LEU A 34 12.52 -4.35 1.38
CA LEU A 34 11.16 -4.67 0.95
C LEU A 34 11.13 -5.90 0.03
N SER A 35 12.11 -6.07 -0.87
CA SER A 35 12.21 -7.28 -1.70
C SER A 35 12.44 -8.54 -0.86
N ILE A 36 13.30 -8.47 0.16
CA ILE A 36 13.52 -9.57 1.11
C ILE A 36 12.22 -9.91 1.84
N LEU A 37 11.52 -8.89 2.38
CA LEU A 37 10.26 -9.10 3.08
C LEU A 37 9.18 -9.70 2.18
N THR A 38 9.01 -9.20 0.95
CA THR A 38 8.04 -9.75 -0.01
C THR A 38 8.33 -11.22 -0.32
N PHE A 39 9.60 -11.56 -0.62
CA PHE A 39 9.98 -12.94 -0.86
C PHE A 39 9.70 -13.85 0.35
N SER A 40 10.03 -13.36 1.55
CA SER A 40 9.77 -14.04 2.83
C SER A 40 8.27 -14.30 3.03
N LEU A 41 7.42 -13.31 2.76
CA LEU A 41 5.96 -13.41 2.89
C LEU A 41 5.36 -14.37 1.86
N CYS A 42 5.90 -14.43 0.64
CA CYS A 42 5.49 -15.43 -0.35
C CYS A 42 5.80 -16.86 0.11
N LEU A 43 6.99 -17.10 0.67
CA LEU A 43 7.35 -18.42 1.23
C LEU A 43 6.50 -18.77 2.46
N LEU A 44 6.26 -17.79 3.34
CA LEU A 44 5.39 -17.98 4.51
C LEU A 44 3.95 -18.34 4.08
N GLY A 45 3.40 -17.65 3.07
CA GLY A 45 2.08 -17.99 2.51
C GLY A 45 2.03 -19.40 1.93
N ALA A 46 3.07 -19.80 1.18
CA ALA A 46 3.19 -21.17 0.67
C ALA A 46 3.24 -22.21 1.80
N PHE A 47 4.00 -21.92 2.87
CA PHE A 47 4.05 -22.76 4.06
C PHE A 47 2.67 -22.89 4.70
N ILE A 48 1.95 -21.79 4.93
CA ILE A 48 0.63 -21.79 5.59
C ILE A 48 -0.37 -22.67 4.83
N VAL A 49 -0.41 -22.59 3.50
CA VAL A 49 -1.39 -23.32 2.67
C VAL A 49 -1.02 -24.79 2.47
N ARG A 50 0.27 -25.15 2.51
CA ARG A 50 0.76 -26.51 2.20
C ARG A 50 1.11 -27.37 3.41
N SER A 51 1.40 -26.74 4.55
CA SER A 51 1.77 -27.44 5.79
C SER A 51 0.61 -28.13 6.48
N GLY A 52 -0.63 -27.82 6.11
CA GLY A 52 -1.82 -28.28 6.83
C GLY A 52 -2.07 -27.54 8.15
N VAL A 53 -1.29 -26.49 8.45
CA VAL A 53 -1.50 -25.63 9.63
C VAL A 53 -2.88 -24.96 9.61
N LEU A 54 -3.38 -24.60 8.43
CA LEU A 54 -4.80 -24.26 8.25
C LEU A 54 -5.54 -25.49 7.72
N THR A 55 -6.41 -26.09 8.54
CA THR A 55 -7.38 -27.06 8.08
C THR A 55 -8.47 -26.34 7.29
N SER A 56 -8.33 -26.24 5.96
CA SER A 56 -9.39 -25.71 5.10
C SER A 56 -9.93 -26.80 4.17
N VAL A 57 -11.22 -26.73 3.85
CA VAL A 57 -11.88 -27.62 2.88
C VAL A 57 -11.31 -27.52 1.46
N HIS A 58 -10.44 -26.55 1.19
CA HIS A 58 -9.75 -26.35 -0.09
C HIS A 58 -8.25 -26.62 0.01
N ALA A 59 -7.77 -27.20 1.13
CA ALA A 59 -6.40 -27.65 1.27
C ALA A 59 -6.17 -28.91 0.41
N PHE A 60 -5.96 -28.70 -0.89
CA PHE A 60 -5.59 -29.75 -1.82
C PHE A 60 -4.11 -30.12 -1.61
N ALA A 61 -3.90 -31.32 -1.06
CA ALA A 61 -2.62 -31.91 -0.67
C ALA A 61 -2.01 -31.29 0.60
N VAL A 62 -2.45 -31.77 1.75
CA VAL A 62 -1.75 -31.61 3.04
C VAL A 62 -0.66 -32.68 3.09
N ASP A 63 0.60 -32.25 3.01
CA ASP A 63 1.77 -33.13 3.14
C ASP A 63 2.70 -32.50 4.18
N PRO A 64 2.64 -32.94 5.45
CA PRO A 64 3.43 -32.38 6.55
C PRO A 64 4.93 -32.37 6.26
N GLU A 65 5.45 -33.33 5.50
CA GLU A 65 6.87 -33.40 5.12
C GLU A 65 7.26 -32.21 4.23
N ARG A 66 6.40 -31.84 3.29
CA ARG A 66 6.60 -30.64 2.45
C ARG A 66 6.49 -29.35 3.26
N GLY A 67 5.64 -29.33 4.28
CA GLY A 67 5.54 -28.24 5.24
C GLY A 67 6.86 -27.99 5.97
N VAL A 68 7.50 -29.05 6.48
CA VAL A 68 8.81 -28.96 7.13
C VAL A 68 9.90 -28.48 6.15
N PHE A 69 9.92 -28.98 4.92
CA PHE A 69 10.83 -28.49 3.89
C PHE A 69 10.69 -26.98 3.65
N LEU A 70 9.44 -26.49 3.50
CA LEU A 70 9.17 -25.06 3.34
C LEU A 70 9.55 -24.25 4.58
N LEU A 71 9.38 -24.77 5.79
CA LEU A 71 9.79 -24.11 7.02
C LEU A 71 11.31 -23.96 7.13
N VAL A 72 12.07 -25.02 6.80
CA VAL A 72 13.53 -24.97 6.74
C VAL A 72 14.00 -23.98 5.67
N LEU A 73 13.40 -24.04 4.47
CA LEU A 73 13.68 -23.10 3.39
C LEU A 73 13.39 -21.66 3.82
N LEU A 74 12.26 -21.42 4.49
CA LEU A 74 11.91 -20.11 5.05
C LEU A 74 12.98 -19.65 6.04
N GLY A 75 13.37 -20.49 7.01
CA GLY A 75 14.42 -20.16 7.97
C GLY A 75 15.76 -19.77 7.31
N ILE A 76 16.23 -20.58 6.35
CA ILE A 76 17.50 -20.33 5.63
C ILE A 76 17.42 -19.04 4.80
N THR A 77 16.35 -18.90 4.01
CA THR A 77 16.22 -17.76 3.10
C THR A 77 15.99 -16.45 3.83
N VAL A 78 15.11 -16.41 4.82
CA VAL A 78 14.81 -15.21 5.62
C VAL A 78 15.99 -14.86 6.51
N GLY A 79 16.51 -15.83 7.27
CA GLY A 79 17.67 -15.61 8.14
C GLY A 79 18.92 -15.22 7.34
N GLY A 80 19.21 -15.93 6.25
CA GLY A 80 20.35 -15.66 5.38
C GLY A 80 20.27 -14.30 4.68
N SER A 81 19.11 -13.95 4.13
CA SER A 81 18.94 -12.66 3.45
C SER A 81 18.97 -11.47 4.42
N LEU A 82 18.36 -11.57 5.60
CA LEU A 82 18.44 -10.53 6.63
C LEU A 82 19.84 -10.39 7.22
N ALA A 83 20.57 -11.50 7.44
CA ALA A 83 21.96 -11.46 7.86
C ALA A 83 22.85 -10.78 6.82
N LEU A 84 22.71 -11.15 5.54
CA LEU A 84 23.43 -10.50 4.44
C LEU A 84 23.10 -9.02 4.34
N TYR A 85 21.82 -8.65 4.51
CA TYR A 85 21.38 -7.26 4.55
C TYR A 85 22.07 -6.51 5.70
N ALA A 86 22.04 -7.04 6.93
CA ALA A 86 22.67 -6.42 8.09
C ALA A 86 24.18 -6.19 7.89
N ILE A 87 24.88 -7.15 7.25
CA ILE A 87 26.32 -7.04 6.94
C ILE A 87 26.59 -5.99 5.85
N ARG A 88 25.68 -5.79 4.88
CA ARG A 88 25.88 -4.87 3.74
C ARG A 88 25.38 -3.45 3.95
N VAL A 89 24.41 -3.23 4.82
CA VAL A 89 23.82 -1.91 5.10
C VAL A 89 24.84 -0.82 5.48
N PRO A 90 25.89 -1.08 6.29
CA PRO A 90 26.87 -0.05 6.64
C PRO A 90 27.55 0.59 5.42
N GLY A 91 27.70 -0.13 4.30
CA GLY A 91 28.27 0.38 3.05
C GLY A 91 27.30 1.15 2.14
N ILE A 92 26.01 1.22 2.49
CA ILE A 92 24.94 1.82 1.66
C ILE A 92 24.38 3.11 2.29
N ARG A 93 24.88 3.50 3.48
CA ARG A 93 24.41 4.69 4.20
C ARG A 93 24.75 5.97 3.46
N SER A 94 23.74 6.59 2.86
CA SER A 94 23.79 7.98 2.46
C SER A 94 23.04 8.86 3.46
N ARG A 95 23.60 10.04 3.76
CA ARG A 95 23.02 10.98 4.73
C ARG A 95 21.83 11.68 4.08
N ILE A 96 20.60 11.32 4.48
CA ILE A 96 19.40 11.95 3.93
C ILE A 96 19.04 13.16 4.79
N ALA A 97 19.22 14.35 4.23
CA ALA A 97 18.57 15.55 4.75
C ALA A 97 17.23 15.72 4.01
N TYR A 98 16.14 15.34 4.66
CA TYR A 98 14.79 15.66 4.20
C TYR A 98 14.50 17.12 4.57
N MET A 99 14.39 18.00 3.58
CA MET A 99 13.99 19.39 3.80
C MET A 99 12.59 19.61 3.23
N GLY A 100 11.58 19.68 4.11
CA GLY A 100 10.20 20.05 3.75
C GLY A 100 9.39 19.02 2.95
N LEU A 101 8.25 19.45 2.41
CA LEU A 101 7.36 18.63 1.59
C LEU A 101 8.02 18.28 0.25
N SER A 102 8.46 17.03 0.10
CA SER A 102 9.24 16.55 -1.03
C SER A 102 8.75 15.17 -1.51
N ARG A 103 9.06 14.81 -2.76
CA ARG A 103 8.72 13.48 -3.30
C ARG A 103 9.36 12.36 -2.48
N GLU A 104 10.56 12.62 -1.97
CA GLU A 104 11.31 11.71 -1.12
C GLU A 104 10.52 11.39 0.16
N LEU A 105 9.93 12.40 0.81
CA LEU A 105 9.08 12.18 1.97
C LEU A 105 7.81 11.40 1.63
N PHE A 106 7.16 11.72 0.50
CA PHE A 106 5.94 11.02 0.06
C PHE A 106 6.21 9.54 -0.26
N LEU A 107 7.32 9.23 -0.92
CA LEU A 107 7.73 7.85 -1.18
C LEU A 107 8.01 7.08 0.11
N LEU A 108 8.64 7.73 1.10
CA LEU A 108 8.88 7.12 2.41
C LEU A 108 7.57 6.84 3.14
N ILE A 109 6.66 7.81 3.20
CA ILE A 109 5.35 7.65 3.83
C ILE A 109 4.56 6.52 3.16
N ASN A 110 4.52 6.50 1.82
CA ASN A 110 3.85 5.45 1.06
C ASN A 110 4.38 4.05 1.42
N ASN A 111 5.70 3.88 1.44
CA ASN A 111 6.31 2.60 1.80
C ASN A 111 6.02 2.21 3.25
N ALA A 112 6.08 3.16 4.17
CA ALA A 112 5.75 2.91 5.57
C ALA A 112 4.28 2.48 5.75
N LEU A 113 3.34 3.15 5.07
CA LEU A 113 1.92 2.78 5.08
C LEU A 113 1.69 1.37 4.54
N PHE A 114 2.36 0.98 3.44
CA PHE A 114 2.27 -0.39 2.92
C PHE A 114 2.85 -1.43 3.88
N VAL A 115 3.98 -1.13 4.55
CA VAL A 115 4.53 -2.03 5.58
C VAL A 115 3.57 -2.20 6.75
N VAL A 116 2.95 -1.12 7.22
CA VAL A 116 1.92 -1.19 8.27
C VAL A 116 0.70 -1.97 7.78
N ALA A 117 0.27 -1.79 6.54
CA ALA A 117 -0.86 -2.51 5.96
C ALA A 117 -0.60 -4.02 5.92
N VAL A 118 0.59 -4.41 5.47
CA VAL A 118 1.03 -5.81 5.51
C VAL A 118 1.07 -6.34 6.93
N ALA A 119 1.56 -5.57 7.90
CA ALA A 119 1.60 -5.99 9.30
C ALA A 119 0.18 -6.21 9.88
N VAL A 120 -0.77 -5.31 9.60
CA VAL A 120 -2.17 -5.47 10.01
C VAL A 120 -2.76 -6.76 9.44
N VAL A 121 -2.58 -7.01 8.14
CA VAL A 121 -3.09 -8.23 7.51
C VAL A 121 -2.41 -9.48 8.07
N LEU A 122 -1.08 -9.46 8.19
CA LEU A 122 -0.29 -10.57 8.71
C LEU A 122 -0.69 -10.92 10.14
N ILE A 123 -0.89 -9.92 11.01
CA ILE A 123 -1.36 -10.15 12.38
C ILE A 123 -2.77 -10.75 12.37
N GLY A 124 -3.71 -10.19 11.60
CA GLY A 124 -5.06 -10.73 11.49
C GLY A 124 -5.08 -12.19 11.00
N THR A 125 -4.18 -12.57 10.10
CA THR A 125 -4.07 -13.92 9.56
C THR A 125 -3.35 -14.90 10.50
N LEU A 126 -2.25 -14.48 11.12
CA LEU A 126 -1.43 -15.37 11.96
C LEU A 126 -1.91 -15.46 13.41
N TYR A 127 -2.65 -14.46 13.91
CA TYR A 127 -3.08 -14.42 15.31
C TYR A 127 -3.96 -15.62 15.71
N PRO A 128 -4.98 -16.03 14.93
CA PRO A 128 -5.72 -17.25 15.20
C PRO A 128 -4.85 -18.50 15.31
N LEU A 129 -3.87 -18.65 14.41
CA LEU A 129 -2.94 -19.79 14.40
C LEU A 129 -2.03 -19.80 15.63
N ALA A 130 -1.51 -18.63 16.01
CA ALA A 130 -0.68 -18.48 17.19
C ALA A 130 -1.47 -18.75 18.48
N TYR A 131 -2.74 -18.33 18.52
CA TYR A 131 -3.64 -18.59 19.65
C TYR A 131 -3.94 -20.09 19.78
N GLU A 132 -4.34 -20.76 18.70
CA GLU A 132 -4.61 -22.21 18.68
C GLU A 132 -3.40 -23.03 19.15
N ALA A 133 -2.20 -22.68 18.67
CA ALA A 133 -0.97 -23.34 19.08
C ALA A 133 -0.61 -23.09 20.56
N GLY A 134 -0.94 -21.91 21.11
CA GLY A 134 -0.63 -21.53 22.49
C GLY A 134 -1.62 -22.06 23.53
N THR A 135 -2.89 -22.26 23.16
CA THR A 135 -3.95 -22.78 24.05
C THR A 135 -4.11 -24.29 23.96
N GLY A 136 -3.45 -24.95 23.00
CA GLY A 136 -3.54 -26.39 22.81
C GLY A 136 -4.77 -26.85 22.03
N GLY A 137 -5.37 -25.96 21.22
CA GLY A 137 -6.47 -26.31 20.29
C GLY A 137 -7.68 -25.37 20.30
N ASP A 138 -7.71 -24.32 21.14
CA ASP A 138 -8.83 -23.38 21.12
C ASP A 138 -8.77 -22.50 19.87
N LYS A 139 -9.88 -22.46 19.12
CA LYS A 139 -9.97 -21.71 17.87
C LYS A 139 -10.68 -20.38 18.08
N ILE A 140 -10.07 -19.33 17.56
CA ILE A 140 -10.66 -18.00 17.44
C ILE A 140 -10.74 -17.61 15.97
N SER A 141 -11.72 -16.77 15.63
CA SER A 141 -11.84 -16.19 14.29
C SER A 141 -11.66 -14.68 14.36
N VAL A 142 -10.90 -14.13 13.42
CA VAL A 142 -10.74 -12.69 13.23
C VAL A 142 -11.53 -12.30 11.99
N GLY A 143 -12.69 -11.68 12.21
CA GLY A 143 -13.63 -11.32 11.14
C GLY A 143 -13.46 -9.89 10.60
N PRO A 144 -14.39 -9.46 9.71
CA PRO A 144 -14.40 -8.14 9.08
C PRO A 144 -14.23 -6.93 10.02
N PRO A 145 -14.76 -6.91 11.27
CA PRO A 145 -14.58 -5.77 12.16
C PRO A 145 -13.13 -5.40 12.45
N TYR A 146 -12.22 -6.38 12.52
CA TYR A 146 -10.78 -6.12 12.72
C TYR A 146 -10.18 -5.39 11.52
N PHE A 147 -10.39 -5.94 10.32
CA PHE A 147 -9.84 -5.39 9.08
C PHE A 147 -10.46 -4.04 8.74
N ASN A 148 -11.77 -3.88 8.91
CA ASN A 148 -12.45 -2.61 8.62
C ASN A 148 -12.00 -1.47 9.55
N ARG A 149 -11.66 -1.76 10.81
CA ARG A 149 -11.18 -0.74 11.75
C ARG A 149 -9.75 -0.30 11.49
N LEU A 150 -8.89 -1.20 11.03
CA LEU A 150 -7.46 -0.92 10.87
C LEU A 150 -7.06 -0.64 9.42
N PHE A 151 -7.48 -1.51 8.49
CA PHE A 151 -7.05 -1.46 7.10
C PHE A 151 -7.75 -0.36 6.30
N VAL A 152 -9.06 -0.16 6.47
CA VAL A 152 -9.81 0.83 5.69
C VAL A 152 -9.34 2.27 5.96
N PRO A 153 -9.18 2.75 7.21
CA PRO A 153 -8.63 4.08 7.46
C PRO A 153 -7.19 4.23 6.94
N LEU A 154 -6.38 3.19 7.06
CA LEU A 154 -5.01 3.18 6.56
C LEU A 154 -4.96 3.34 5.03
N MET A 155 -5.80 2.62 4.30
CA MET A 155 -5.94 2.77 2.85
C MET A 155 -6.53 4.13 2.47
N GLY A 156 -7.42 4.69 3.28
CA GLY A 156 -7.91 6.06 3.11
C GLY A 156 -6.80 7.10 3.21
N ILE A 157 -5.92 6.98 4.23
CA ILE A 157 -4.73 7.84 4.37
C ILE A 157 -3.81 7.69 3.16
N LEU A 158 -3.55 6.45 2.73
CA LEU A 158 -2.76 6.17 1.54
C LEU A 158 -3.36 6.85 0.29
N ALA A 159 -4.67 6.73 0.08
CA ALA A 159 -5.38 7.36 -1.04
C ALA A 159 -5.24 8.89 -1.07
N VAL A 160 -5.27 9.53 0.10
CA VAL A 160 -4.99 10.98 0.23
C VAL A 160 -3.59 11.29 -0.29
N PHE A 161 -2.57 10.55 0.15
CA PHE A 161 -1.21 10.77 -0.33
C PHE A 161 -1.08 10.55 -1.84
N LEU A 162 -1.73 9.51 -2.39
CA LEU A 162 -1.75 9.25 -3.83
C LEU A 162 -2.33 10.43 -4.64
N ALA A 163 -3.45 11.00 -4.20
CA ALA A 163 -4.06 12.15 -4.89
C ALA A 163 -3.15 13.38 -4.92
N LEU A 164 -2.30 13.54 -3.90
CA LEU A 164 -1.36 14.64 -3.76
C LEU A 164 -0.07 14.46 -4.58
N VAL A 165 0.34 13.23 -4.91
CA VAL A 165 1.61 12.93 -5.61
C VAL A 165 1.89 13.81 -6.85
N PRO A 166 0.93 14.08 -7.75
CA PRO A 166 1.22 14.79 -8.99
C PRO A 166 1.79 16.20 -8.80
N VAL A 167 1.42 16.89 -7.71
CA VAL A 167 1.91 18.25 -7.43
C VAL A 167 3.21 18.29 -6.64
N VAL A 168 3.62 17.18 -6.03
CA VAL A 168 4.85 17.11 -5.24
C VAL A 168 6.05 17.15 -6.19
N ARG A 169 7.07 17.92 -5.83
CA ARG A 169 8.33 18.06 -6.57
C ARG A 169 9.49 17.43 -5.79
N TRP A 170 10.56 17.09 -6.50
CA TRP A 170 11.82 16.68 -5.88
C TRP A 170 12.40 17.81 -5.03
N LYS A 171 13.02 17.48 -3.90
CA LYS A 171 13.63 18.39 -2.91
C LYS A 171 12.63 19.24 -2.12
N SER A 172 11.84 20.11 -2.75
CA SER A 172 10.89 20.98 -2.04
C SER A 172 9.72 21.38 -2.92
N THR A 173 8.52 21.31 -2.34
CA THR A 173 7.25 21.65 -2.98
C THR A 173 6.66 22.90 -2.32
N PRO A 174 6.48 24.00 -3.07
CA PRO A 174 5.85 25.20 -2.52
C PRO A 174 4.36 24.94 -2.22
N ILE A 175 3.90 25.33 -1.03
CA ILE A 175 2.55 25.01 -0.50
C ILE A 175 1.41 25.45 -1.43
N ARG A 176 1.60 26.54 -2.19
CA ARG A 176 0.63 27.05 -3.16
C ARG A 176 0.22 26.05 -4.25
N LEU A 177 1.06 25.04 -4.53
CA LEU A 177 0.73 24.01 -5.52
C LEU A 177 -0.39 23.09 -5.03
N PHE A 178 -0.52 22.90 -3.71
CA PHE A 178 -1.59 22.10 -3.12
C PHE A 178 -2.97 22.74 -3.29
N ARG A 179 -3.04 24.06 -3.48
CA ARG A 179 -4.32 24.75 -3.73
C ARG A 179 -5.07 24.17 -4.94
N HIS A 180 -4.37 23.85 -6.02
CA HIS A 180 -5.01 23.27 -7.21
C HIS A 180 -5.62 21.91 -6.91
N VAL A 181 -4.88 21.04 -6.22
CA VAL A 181 -5.36 19.69 -5.87
C VAL A 181 -6.45 19.75 -4.80
N GLY A 182 -6.40 20.73 -3.90
CA GLY A 182 -7.50 21.01 -2.95
C GLY A 182 -8.79 21.46 -3.65
N LEU A 183 -8.72 22.23 -4.75
CA LEU A 183 -9.90 22.55 -5.55
C LEU A 183 -10.49 21.30 -6.23
N LEU A 184 -9.64 20.39 -6.71
CA LEU A 184 -10.10 19.12 -7.27
C LEU A 184 -10.75 18.22 -6.20
N LEU A 185 -10.31 18.29 -4.94
CA LEU A 185 -11.00 17.62 -3.84
C LEU A 185 -12.41 18.17 -3.66
N LEU A 186 -12.60 19.50 -3.67
CA LEU A 186 -13.93 20.10 -3.56
C LEU A 186 -14.86 19.67 -4.71
N ILE A 187 -14.33 19.62 -5.94
CA ILE A 187 -15.07 19.10 -7.10
C ILE A 187 -15.45 17.62 -6.90
N SER A 188 -14.52 16.83 -6.35
CA SER A 188 -14.75 15.41 -6.04
C SER A 188 -15.83 15.23 -4.97
N CYS A 189 -15.83 16.06 -3.92
CA CYS A 189 -16.88 16.09 -2.90
C CYS A 189 -18.24 16.44 -3.49
N TRP A 190 -18.31 17.46 -4.35
CA TRP A 190 -19.54 17.86 -5.02
C TRP A 190 -20.11 16.76 -5.91
N LEU A 191 -19.25 16.14 -6.72
CA LEU A 191 -19.66 15.07 -7.62
C LEU A 191 -20.09 13.81 -6.86
N ALA A 192 -19.36 13.44 -5.80
CA ALA A 192 -19.75 12.33 -4.94
C ALA A 192 -21.07 12.59 -4.20
N LEU A 193 -21.31 13.81 -3.73
CA LEU A 193 -22.58 14.19 -3.12
C LEU A 193 -23.74 14.07 -4.11
N PHE A 194 -23.54 14.50 -5.37
CA PHE A 194 -24.53 14.35 -6.42
C PHE A 194 -24.91 12.87 -6.65
N PHE A 195 -23.91 11.98 -6.75
CA PHE A 195 -24.16 10.54 -6.87
C PHE A 195 -24.79 9.94 -5.60
N ALA A 196 -24.37 10.37 -4.42
CA ALA A 196 -24.92 9.89 -3.16
C ALA A 196 -26.41 10.24 -3.02
N VAL A 197 -26.83 11.45 -3.42
CA VAL A 197 -28.24 11.86 -3.44
C VAL A 197 -29.04 11.04 -4.45
N ALA A 198 -28.47 10.77 -5.62
CA ALA A 198 -29.11 9.96 -6.66
C ALA A 198 -29.32 8.48 -6.24
N ILE A 199 -28.44 7.95 -5.40
CA ILE A 199 -28.53 6.57 -4.88
C ILE A 199 -29.38 6.52 -3.60
N ALA A 200 -29.34 7.55 -2.76
CA ALA A 200 -30.09 7.62 -1.51
C ALA A 200 -31.62 7.70 -1.69
N SER A 201 -32.11 7.90 -2.91
CA SER A 201 -33.53 7.71 -3.23
C SER A 201 -33.98 6.25 -3.04
N ASP A 202 -33.05 5.30 -3.06
CA ASP A 202 -33.30 3.90 -2.79
C ASP A 202 -33.24 3.63 -1.27
N ARG A 203 -34.39 3.36 -0.64
CA ARG A 203 -34.56 3.34 0.84
C ARG A 203 -33.89 2.16 1.56
N MET A 204 -33.06 1.39 0.87
CA MET A 204 -32.50 0.13 1.39
C MET A 204 -31.11 0.28 2.02
N LEU A 205 -30.46 1.45 1.93
CA LEU A 205 -29.09 1.64 2.41
C LEU A 205 -29.01 2.31 3.78
N SER A 206 -28.15 1.77 4.65
CA SER A 206 -27.83 2.41 5.94
C SER A 206 -26.98 3.68 5.75
N ILE A 207 -27.11 4.65 6.66
CA ILE A 207 -26.34 5.91 6.60
C ILE A 207 -24.83 5.64 6.62
N SER A 208 -24.35 4.68 7.41
CA SER A 208 -22.94 4.32 7.47
C SER A 208 -22.42 3.76 6.15
N SER A 209 -23.24 2.95 5.45
CA SER A 209 -22.92 2.45 4.10
C SER A 209 -22.79 3.59 3.09
N VAL A 210 -23.74 4.54 3.10
CA VAL A 210 -23.71 5.72 2.21
C VAL A 210 -22.47 6.58 2.47
N VAL A 211 -22.14 6.83 3.73
CA VAL A 211 -20.94 7.60 4.10
C VAL A 211 -19.66 6.86 3.68
N GLY A 212 -19.56 5.56 3.94
CA GLY A 212 -18.38 4.76 3.59
C GLY A 212 -18.12 4.75 2.08
N VAL A 213 -19.15 4.46 1.28
CA VAL A 213 -19.05 4.51 -0.19
C VAL A 213 -18.79 5.93 -0.67
N GLY A 214 -19.45 6.94 -0.09
CA GLY A 214 -19.23 8.34 -0.43
C GLY A 214 -17.77 8.75 -0.27
N VAL A 215 -17.13 8.40 0.85
CA VAL A 215 -15.69 8.67 1.07
C VAL A 215 -14.82 7.97 0.03
N ALA A 216 -15.10 6.70 -0.27
CA ALA A 216 -14.36 5.96 -1.30
C ALA A 216 -14.49 6.59 -2.69
N VAL A 217 -15.69 7.05 -3.06
CA VAL A 217 -15.96 7.77 -4.31
C VAL A 217 -15.23 9.11 -4.35
N VAL A 218 -15.27 9.90 -3.27
CA VAL A 218 -14.54 11.18 -3.18
C VAL A 218 -13.05 10.96 -3.41
N LEU A 219 -12.44 10.01 -2.70
CA LEU A 219 -11.00 9.74 -2.81
C LEU A 219 -10.64 9.23 -4.21
N THR A 220 -11.47 8.37 -4.79
CA THR A 220 -11.31 7.85 -6.14
C THR A 220 -11.33 8.98 -7.17
N LEU A 221 -12.37 9.81 -7.14
CA LEU A 221 -12.50 10.97 -8.03
C LEU A 221 -11.34 11.94 -7.84
N TRP A 222 -10.90 12.16 -6.60
CA TRP A 222 -9.80 13.06 -6.31
C TRP A 222 -8.47 12.57 -6.91
N ILE A 223 -8.19 11.27 -6.81
CA ILE A 223 -7.03 10.64 -7.45
C ILE A 223 -7.13 10.80 -8.97
N LEU A 224 -8.27 10.43 -9.58
CA LEU A 224 -8.46 10.46 -11.02
C LEU A 224 -8.34 11.88 -11.59
N LEU A 225 -9.00 12.86 -10.98
CA LEU A 225 -8.95 14.25 -11.41
C LEU A 225 -7.54 14.84 -11.24
N SER A 226 -6.85 14.53 -10.14
CA SER A 226 -5.49 15.04 -9.91
C SER A 226 -4.49 14.50 -10.92
N HIS A 227 -4.56 13.20 -11.24
CA HIS A 227 -3.70 12.58 -12.26
C HIS A 227 -4.10 13.00 -13.67
N GLY A 228 -5.39 13.15 -13.96
CA GLY A 228 -5.88 13.66 -15.24
C GLY A 228 -5.42 15.10 -15.50
N ALA A 229 -5.51 15.96 -14.49
CA ALA A 229 -5.02 17.33 -14.57
C ALA A 229 -3.50 17.38 -14.81
N ASP A 230 -2.71 16.55 -14.11
CA ASP A 230 -1.26 16.46 -14.36
C ASP A 230 -0.97 15.96 -15.78
N PHE A 231 -1.68 14.93 -16.24
CA PHE A 231 -1.53 14.36 -17.58
C PHE A 231 -1.80 15.37 -18.70
N ILE A 232 -2.81 16.23 -18.53
CA ILE A 232 -3.15 17.30 -19.48
C ILE A 232 -2.12 18.43 -19.43
N ARG A 233 -1.64 18.81 -18.24
CA ARG A 233 -0.67 19.91 -18.07
C ARG A 233 0.74 19.54 -18.51
N ARG A 234 1.09 18.26 -18.48
CA ARG A 234 2.43 17.76 -18.78
C ARG A 234 2.70 17.82 -20.29
N LYS A 235 3.54 18.76 -20.70
CA LYS A 235 4.02 18.91 -22.08
C LYS A 235 5.22 17.99 -22.34
N GLY A 236 5.31 17.44 -23.55
CA GLY A 236 6.45 16.62 -24.00
C GLY A 236 6.32 15.12 -23.74
N ALA A 237 7.44 14.40 -23.84
CA ALA A 237 7.47 12.94 -23.78
C ALA A 237 6.98 12.39 -22.43
N ARG A 238 6.21 11.30 -22.51
CA ARG A 238 5.64 10.56 -21.38
C ARG A 238 6.45 9.28 -21.21
N PRO A 239 7.46 9.28 -20.33
CA PRO A 239 8.31 8.10 -20.17
C PRO A 239 7.50 6.93 -19.62
N LEU A 240 7.93 5.69 -19.92
CA LEU A 240 7.22 4.48 -19.54
C LEU A 240 6.96 4.39 -18.02
N GLY A 241 7.92 4.83 -17.20
CA GLY A 241 7.75 4.88 -15.74
C GLY A 241 6.66 5.85 -15.26
N TYR A 242 6.40 6.93 -16.00
CA TYR A 242 5.28 7.83 -15.72
C TYR A 242 3.94 7.16 -16.03
N LEU A 243 3.86 6.45 -17.16
CA LEU A 243 2.66 5.69 -17.54
C LEU A 243 2.37 4.55 -16.56
N GLY A 244 3.42 3.83 -16.11
CA GLY A 244 3.28 2.79 -15.09
C GLY A 244 2.76 3.33 -13.76
N MET A 245 3.24 4.50 -13.32
CA MET A 245 2.71 5.16 -12.13
C MET A 245 1.24 5.57 -12.28
N LEU A 246 0.87 6.16 -13.43
CA LEU A 246 -0.51 6.53 -13.69
C LEU A 246 -1.44 5.31 -13.71
N LEU A 247 -1.02 4.23 -14.38
CA LEU A 247 -1.77 2.98 -14.41
C LEU A 247 -1.96 2.39 -13.01
N ALA A 248 -0.91 2.38 -12.18
CA ALA A 248 -0.98 1.86 -10.82
C ALA A 248 -1.94 2.69 -9.94
N HIS A 249 -1.89 4.02 -10.00
CA HIS A 249 -2.76 4.88 -9.19
C HIS A 249 -4.22 4.85 -9.67
N VAL A 250 -4.46 4.81 -10.97
CA VAL A 250 -5.81 4.64 -11.54
C VAL A 250 -6.37 3.26 -11.16
N GLY A 251 -5.56 2.20 -11.28
CA GLY A 251 -5.94 0.86 -10.86
C GLY A 251 -6.30 0.78 -9.38
N PHE A 252 -5.52 1.43 -8.50
CA PHE A 252 -5.84 1.54 -7.08
C PHE A 252 -7.17 2.26 -6.85
N ALA A 253 -7.41 3.39 -7.53
CA ALA A 253 -8.64 4.16 -7.38
C ALA A 253 -9.88 3.35 -7.81
N ILE A 254 -9.81 2.67 -8.96
CA ILE A 254 -10.89 1.80 -9.45
C ILE A 254 -11.12 0.63 -8.48
N GLY A 255 -10.04 0.00 -8.00
CA GLY A 255 -10.14 -1.09 -7.01
C GLY A 255 -10.79 -0.65 -5.69
N ALA A 256 -10.41 0.52 -5.18
CA ALA A 256 -10.93 1.05 -3.92
C ALA A 256 -12.45 1.31 -3.96
N VAL A 257 -12.94 1.96 -5.04
CA VAL A 257 -14.39 2.16 -5.20
C VAL A 257 -15.12 0.84 -5.45
N GLY A 258 -14.52 -0.09 -6.19
CA GLY A 258 -15.07 -1.43 -6.39
C GLY A 258 -15.30 -2.17 -5.08
N VAL A 259 -14.27 -2.22 -4.21
CA VAL A 259 -14.38 -2.82 -2.87
C VAL A 259 -15.46 -2.14 -2.03
N ALA A 260 -15.53 -0.81 -2.04
CA ALA A 260 -16.52 -0.07 -1.26
C ALA A 260 -17.96 -0.37 -1.72
N ILE A 261 -18.21 -0.38 -3.03
CA ILE A 261 -19.52 -0.72 -3.60
C ILE A 261 -19.86 -2.17 -3.27
N THR A 262 -18.98 -3.12 -3.56
CA THR A 262 -19.21 -4.55 -3.26
C THR A 262 -19.49 -4.77 -1.78
N SER A 263 -18.81 -4.08 -0.86
CA SER A 263 -19.04 -4.24 0.58
C SER A 263 -20.45 -3.85 1.05
N VAL A 264 -21.18 -3.04 0.27
CA VAL A 264 -22.55 -2.61 0.60
C VAL A 264 -23.60 -3.46 -0.10
N PHE A 265 -23.32 -3.93 -1.32
CA PHE A 265 -24.26 -4.72 -2.11
C PHE A 265 -24.10 -6.24 -1.93
N SER A 266 -23.03 -6.71 -1.28
CA SER A 266 -22.85 -8.11 -0.91
C SER A 266 -23.61 -8.43 0.39
N HIS A 267 -24.46 -9.46 0.34
CA HIS A 267 -25.14 -10.00 1.51
C HIS A 267 -24.41 -11.27 1.99
N GLU A 268 -23.84 -11.21 3.19
CA GLU A 268 -23.23 -12.36 3.87
C GLU A 268 -23.82 -12.50 5.28
N THR A 269 -24.23 -13.71 5.64
CA THR A 269 -24.80 -14.02 6.96
C THR A 269 -23.89 -15.02 7.67
N GLU A 270 -23.11 -14.54 8.64
CA GLU A 270 -22.31 -15.41 9.51
C GLU A 270 -23.11 -15.73 10.78
N VAL A 271 -23.47 -17.00 10.97
CA VAL A 271 -24.20 -17.46 12.17
C VAL A 271 -23.36 -18.51 12.89
N ARG A 272 -23.18 -18.33 14.21
CA ARG A 272 -22.62 -19.36 15.07
C ARG A 272 -23.69 -20.41 15.33
N MET A 273 -23.47 -21.62 14.84
CA MET A 273 -24.39 -22.75 15.00
C MET A 273 -23.83 -23.78 15.97
N SER A 274 -24.72 -24.37 16.75
CA SER A 274 -24.49 -25.60 17.50
C SER A 274 -24.94 -26.81 16.67
N PRO A 275 -24.43 -28.03 16.95
CA PRO A 275 -24.92 -29.24 16.29
C PRO A 275 -26.44 -29.38 16.47
N GLY A 276 -27.17 -29.43 15.36
CA GLY A 276 -28.64 -29.51 15.34
C GLY A 276 -29.36 -28.20 14.98
N ASP A 277 -28.64 -27.08 14.90
CA ASP A 277 -29.21 -25.82 14.43
C ASP A 277 -29.50 -25.89 12.92
N THR A 278 -30.68 -25.45 12.51
CA THR A 278 -31.06 -25.26 11.11
C THR A 278 -31.15 -23.77 10.80
N LEU A 279 -30.44 -23.31 9.76
CA LEU A 279 -30.65 -21.99 9.19
C LEU A 279 -31.96 -22.02 8.39
N ASN A 280 -32.89 -21.11 8.67
CA ASN A 280 -34.03 -20.83 7.79
C ASN A 280 -33.67 -19.75 6.78
#